data_AF-D3BQ74-F1
#
_entry.id   AF-D3BQ74-F1
#
_cell.length_a   1.000
_cell.length_b   1.000
_cell.length_c   1.000
_cell.angle_alpha   90.00
_cell.angle_beta   90.00
_cell.angle_gamma   90.00
#
_symmetry.space_group_name_H-M   'P 1'
#
loop_
_entity.id
_entity.type
_entity.pdbx_description
1 polymer ?
#
loop_
_entity_poly.entity_id
_entity_poly.type
_entity_poly.pdbx_seq_one_letter_code
_entity_poly.pdbx_strand_id
1 'polypeptide(L)'
;MTILSNTTGLSIGSHIKVRVECDSKVSDKCRNQYEMPHKDTVLFRANHSGKIICIHCSRASVGTKQAVVNPNCSFDESLLSTLDSEAKAYLLGWFASVGVIGDDGQSITIETNRTEEACIQQLRDIVCPEIPVIHKSSNDELLSVTFTSKQMTSDVCAHLQLKDVASKSSSMVLPQFSTKTVALAFVRGFFDGEGSLVQRESCSPIVSLSCKSSQMLKSMAELVDVPHTVGEDLSTMQWSGVNALDFLGKIYDGSKYHHQSKYNKYMDLCVWCPAANNNTLGVRDDPMFTVSRTSPDAVIPSKSRASDSGYDLTVIKTVRAFNSVTTLYDTCIKVRPPPGFYMDVVPRSSLSKSGYMLANSVGIIDRAYVGSIMIALTKVDPNAPDIQLPFCGFQMIPRPIIHFQVVEVTADMLEDTGRGAGGFGSTEERAKNNGVFTPPNATN
;
A
#
# COMPACT_ATOMS: atom_id res chain seq x y z
N MET A 1 20.67 -35.41 17.13
CA MET A 1 21.61 -36.55 17.26
C MET A 1 21.00 -37.69 16.48
N THR A 2 21.64 -38.20 15.42
CA THR A 2 21.05 -39.35 14.69
C THR A 2 22.07 -40.30 14.04
N ILE A 3 23.36 -40.10 14.29
CA ILE A 3 24.40 -41.09 14.00
C ILE A 3 24.90 -41.58 15.36
N LEU A 4 24.72 -42.87 15.62
CA LEU A 4 25.09 -43.53 16.87
C LEU A 4 26.55 -44.04 16.85
N SER A 5 27.17 -44.05 15.67
CA SER A 5 28.57 -44.42 15.47
C SER A 5 29.49 -43.19 15.51
N ASN A 6 30.72 -43.37 15.99
CA ASN A 6 31.77 -42.35 15.88
C ASN A 6 32.17 -42.19 14.40
N THR A 7 31.97 -40.98 13.85
CA THR A 7 32.29 -40.66 12.45
C THR A 7 33.58 -39.87 12.28
N THR A 8 34.35 -39.69 13.36
CA THR A 8 35.60 -38.93 13.33
C THR A 8 36.61 -39.59 12.38
N GLY A 9 37.05 -38.85 11.37
CA GLY A 9 38.00 -39.34 10.34
C GLY A 9 37.36 -39.90 9.07
N LEU A 10 36.03 -39.97 8.97
CA LEU A 10 35.35 -40.37 7.74
C LEU A 10 35.19 -39.17 6.79
N SER A 11 35.55 -39.34 5.52
CA SER A 11 35.27 -38.35 4.48
C SER A 11 33.78 -38.37 4.09
N ILE A 12 33.27 -37.26 3.57
CA ILE A 12 31.87 -37.11 3.12
C ILE A 12 31.48 -38.18 2.09
N GLY A 13 32.42 -38.66 1.28
CA GLY A 13 32.21 -39.73 0.28
C GLY A 13 32.33 -41.16 0.82
N SER A 14 32.53 -41.35 2.12
CA SER A 14 32.82 -42.66 2.70
C SER A 14 31.65 -43.65 2.56
N HIS A 15 31.97 -44.84 2.06
CA HIS A 15 31.06 -45.98 1.98
C HIS A 15 30.96 -46.79 3.28
N ILE A 16 31.72 -46.41 4.32
CA ILE A 16 31.70 -47.09 5.62
C ILE A 16 30.29 -46.97 6.21
N LYS A 17 29.73 -48.11 6.62
CA LYS A 17 28.42 -48.16 7.25
C LYS A 17 28.49 -47.59 8.66
N VAL A 18 27.57 -46.68 8.96
CA VAL A 18 27.39 -46.10 10.29
C VAL A 18 26.01 -46.46 10.80
N ARG A 19 25.91 -46.67 12.10
CA ARG A 19 24.64 -46.92 12.78
C ARG A 19 23.92 -45.60 12.95
N VAL A 20 22.66 -45.57 12.54
CA VAL A 20 21.78 -44.40 12.58
C VAL A 20 20.47 -44.73 13.26
N GLU A 21 19.81 -43.72 13.80
CA GLU A 21 18.45 -43.83 14.33
C GLU A 21 17.45 -43.20 13.35
N CYS A 22 16.20 -43.68 13.34
CA CYS A 22 15.12 -43.07 12.58
C CYS A 22 14.44 -41.99 13.45
N ASP A 23 14.46 -40.74 12.98
CA ASP A 23 13.86 -39.61 13.70
C ASP A 23 12.32 -39.60 13.65
N SER A 24 11.71 -40.25 12.67
CA SER A 24 10.27 -40.11 12.38
C SER A 24 9.37 -41.05 13.21
N LYS A 25 9.73 -42.33 13.34
CA LYS A 25 8.99 -43.35 14.11
C LYS A 25 7.47 -43.46 13.82
N VAL A 26 6.97 -42.94 12.70
CA VAL A 26 5.53 -42.92 12.34
C VAL A 26 4.98 -44.23 11.77
N SER A 27 5.85 -45.17 11.38
CA SER A 27 5.42 -46.46 10.82
C SER A 27 5.52 -47.55 11.88
N ASP A 28 4.51 -48.42 11.97
CA ASP A 28 4.58 -49.66 12.77
C ASP A 28 5.73 -50.59 12.34
N LYS A 29 6.28 -50.37 11.13
CA LYS A 29 7.46 -51.07 10.59
C LYS A 29 8.72 -50.22 10.65
N CYS A 30 8.77 -49.19 11.50
CA CYS A 30 9.95 -48.35 11.69
C CYS A 30 11.18 -49.21 12.02
N ARG A 31 12.31 -48.94 11.36
CA ARG A 31 13.56 -49.66 11.64
C ARG A 31 14.18 -49.31 12.97
N ASN A 32 13.74 -48.25 13.63
CA ASN A 32 14.33 -47.68 14.85
C ASN A 32 15.82 -47.38 14.69
N GLN A 33 16.70 -48.37 14.78
CA GLN A 33 18.12 -48.25 14.50
C GLN A 33 18.54 -49.16 13.35
N TYR A 34 19.29 -48.63 12.40
CA TYR A 34 19.77 -49.39 11.24
C TYR A 34 21.13 -48.87 10.77
N GLU A 35 21.76 -49.57 9.84
CA GLU A 35 23.04 -49.17 9.26
C GLU A 35 22.86 -48.65 7.83
N MET A 36 23.59 -47.57 7.50
CA MET A 36 23.69 -47.07 6.14
C MET A 36 25.06 -46.43 5.89
N PRO A 37 25.54 -46.35 4.63
CA PRO A 37 26.80 -45.69 4.31
C PRO A 37 26.86 -44.24 4.81
N HIS A 38 28.01 -43.81 5.33
CA HIS A 38 28.17 -42.45 5.87
C HIS A 38 27.85 -41.37 4.84
N LYS A 39 28.29 -41.54 3.58
CA LYS A 39 27.93 -40.63 2.49
C LYS A 39 26.42 -40.45 2.33
N ASP A 40 25.67 -41.53 2.49
CA ASP A 40 24.22 -41.51 2.35
C ASP A 40 23.60 -40.78 3.55
N THR A 41 24.17 -40.88 4.76
CA THR A 41 23.71 -40.09 5.93
C THR A 41 23.86 -38.60 5.72
N VAL A 42 24.94 -38.14 5.08
CA VAL A 42 25.18 -36.72 4.80
C VAL A 42 24.18 -36.21 3.77
N LEU A 43 24.02 -36.93 2.65
CA LEU A 43 23.04 -36.64 1.60
C LEU A 43 21.60 -36.64 2.14
N PHE A 44 21.24 -37.64 2.95
CA PHE A 44 19.89 -37.74 3.51
C PHE A 44 19.56 -36.55 4.40
N ARG A 45 20.51 -36.15 5.26
CA ARG A 45 20.35 -35.02 6.17
C ARG A 45 20.28 -33.70 5.42
N ALA A 46 21.05 -33.51 4.35
CA ALA A 46 20.94 -32.33 3.49
C ALA A 46 19.54 -32.20 2.87
N ASN A 47 18.96 -33.32 2.45
CA ASN A 47 17.65 -33.35 1.80
C ASN A 47 16.45 -33.35 2.77
N HIS A 48 16.67 -33.56 4.08
CA HIS A 48 15.60 -33.71 5.07
C HIS A 48 15.87 -32.87 6.34
N SER A 49 16.33 -31.62 6.17
CA SER A 49 16.50 -30.64 7.26
C SER A 49 17.31 -31.18 8.45
N GLY A 50 18.33 -31.97 8.18
CA GLY A 50 19.22 -32.54 9.19
C GLY A 50 18.76 -33.85 9.83
N LYS A 51 17.61 -34.44 9.43
CA LYS A 51 17.03 -35.68 9.98
C LYS A 51 17.37 -36.93 9.15
N ILE A 52 17.30 -38.10 9.78
CA ILE A 52 17.43 -39.43 9.16
C ILE A 52 16.10 -40.19 9.31
N ILE A 53 15.51 -40.62 8.19
CA ILE A 53 14.22 -41.31 8.16
C ILE A 53 14.37 -42.65 7.46
N CYS A 54 13.93 -43.75 8.09
CA CYS A 54 13.99 -45.07 7.49
C CYS A 54 12.98 -45.23 6.35
N ILE A 55 13.22 -46.16 5.42
CA ILE A 55 12.36 -46.39 4.26
C ILE A 55 10.89 -46.70 4.61
N HIS A 56 10.62 -47.34 5.75
CA HIS A 56 9.25 -47.65 6.16
C HIS A 56 8.52 -46.43 6.70
N CYS A 57 9.19 -45.58 7.49
CA CYS A 57 8.65 -44.29 7.91
C CYS A 57 8.49 -43.36 6.71
N SER A 58 9.50 -43.26 5.84
CA SER A 58 9.41 -42.50 4.60
C SER A 58 8.23 -42.97 3.73
N ARG A 59 8.03 -44.29 3.54
CA ARG A 59 6.89 -44.82 2.80
C ARG A 59 5.55 -44.67 3.49
N ALA A 60 5.48 -44.76 4.81
CA ALA A 60 4.27 -44.49 5.57
C ALA A 60 3.90 -43.01 5.49
N SER A 61 4.90 -42.12 5.44
CA SER A 61 4.73 -40.71 5.12
C SER A 61 4.38 -40.45 3.64
N VAL A 62 4.62 -41.41 2.75
CA VAL A 62 4.40 -41.36 1.28
C VAL A 62 3.21 -42.26 0.86
N GLY A 63 2.38 -42.69 1.81
CA GLY A 63 1.20 -43.55 1.58
C GLY A 63 0.10 -42.91 0.74
N THR A 64 0.23 -41.65 0.35
CA THR A 64 -0.55 -41.00 -0.69
C THR A 64 0.41 -40.55 -1.80
N LYS A 65 0.06 -40.83 -3.07
CA LYS A 65 0.68 -40.18 -4.23
C LYS A 65 0.25 -38.72 -4.28
N GLN A 66 0.61 -37.96 -3.26
CA GLN A 66 0.34 -36.54 -3.10
C GLN A 66 1.65 -35.81 -2.88
N ALA A 67 1.67 -34.58 -3.37
CA ALA A 67 2.77 -33.63 -3.26
C ALA A 67 3.37 -33.66 -1.85
N VAL A 68 4.71 -33.62 -1.82
CA VAL A 68 5.60 -33.59 -0.65
C VAL A 68 4.97 -32.84 0.54
N VAL A 69 4.21 -33.56 1.38
CA VAL A 69 3.86 -33.09 2.72
C VAL A 69 5.10 -33.33 3.55
N ASN A 70 5.83 -32.26 3.89
CA ASN A 70 6.88 -32.33 4.88
C ASN A 70 6.23 -32.83 6.19
N PRO A 71 6.57 -34.03 6.72
CA PRO A 71 5.92 -34.60 7.91
C PRO A 71 6.10 -33.78 9.21
N ASN A 72 6.71 -32.60 9.11
CA ASN A 72 7.08 -31.72 10.22
C ASN A 72 6.33 -30.38 10.23
N CYS A 73 5.48 -30.09 9.25
CA CYS A 73 4.68 -28.86 9.24
C CYS A 73 3.29 -29.14 9.82
N SER A 74 3.10 -28.80 11.09
CA SER A 74 1.78 -28.79 11.73
C SER A 74 1.28 -27.35 11.75
N PHE A 75 0.18 -27.07 11.06
CA PHE A 75 -0.46 -25.75 11.05
C PHE A 75 -1.96 -25.87 11.22
N ASP A 76 -2.62 -24.76 11.55
CA ASP A 76 -4.05 -24.71 11.73
C ASP A 76 -4.77 -24.92 10.39
N GLU A 77 -5.35 -26.11 10.21
CA GLU A 77 -6.12 -26.43 9.00
C GLU A 77 -7.40 -25.58 8.87
N SER A 78 -7.87 -24.99 9.97
CA SER A 78 -9.06 -24.11 10.00
C SER A 78 -8.73 -22.62 9.85
N LEU A 79 -7.47 -22.28 9.50
CA LEU A 79 -6.98 -20.90 9.39
C LEU A 79 -7.90 -20.00 8.55
N LEU A 80 -8.46 -20.54 7.45
CA LEU A 80 -9.34 -19.79 6.53
C LEU A 80 -10.83 -20.04 6.75
N SER A 81 -11.24 -20.71 7.84
CA SER A 81 -12.66 -20.90 8.17
C SER A 81 -13.40 -19.57 8.39
N THR A 82 -12.69 -18.55 8.89
CA THR A 82 -13.18 -17.18 9.07
C THR A 82 -12.25 -16.17 8.40
N LEU A 83 -12.79 -15.03 7.96
CA LEU A 83 -12.01 -13.92 7.38
C LEU A 83 -12.10 -12.69 8.31
N ASP A 84 -11.47 -12.82 9.47
CA ASP A 84 -11.51 -11.88 10.59
C ASP A 84 -10.21 -11.08 10.79
N SER A 85 -9.17 -11.37 10.01
CA SER A 85 -7.86 -10.71 10.14
C SER A 85 -7.28 -10.30 8.78
N GLU A 86 -6.43 -9.29 8.82
CA GLU A 86 -5.68 -8.80 7.65
C GLU A 86 -4.87 -9.93 6.99
N ALA A 87 -4.17 -10.75 7.77
CA ALA A 87 -3.33 -11.84 7.28
C ALA A 87 -4.13 -12.87 6.48
N LYS A 88 -5.29 -13.30 7.01
CA LYS A 88 -6.16 -14.29 6.35
C LYS A 88 -6.75 -13.76 5.06
N ALA A 89 -7.26 -12.52 5.08
CA ALA A 89 -7.82 -11.89 3.88
C ALA A 89 -6.76 -11.64 2.81
N TYR A 90 -5.57 -11.17 3.19
CA TYR A 90 -4.43 -10.99 2.29
C TYR A 90 -4.00 -12.31 1.64
N LEU A 91 -3.86 -13.38 2.43
CA LEU A 91 -3.54 -14.72 1.92
C LEU A 91 -4.60 -15.23 0.94
N LEU A 92 -5.89 -15.06 1.27
CA LEU A 92 -6.98 -15.44 0.38
C LEU A 92 -6.97 -14.63 -0.93
N GLY A 93 -6.58 -13.35 -0.89
CA GLY A 93 -6.40 -12.51 -2.08
C GLY A 93 -5.35 -13.08 -3.04
N TRP A 94 -4.22 -13.56 -2.50
CA TRP A 94 -3.19 -14.26 -3.27
C TRP A 94 -3.66 -15.61 -3.84
N PHE A 95 -4.42 -16.37 -3.06
CA PHE A 95 -5.04 -17.60 -3.55
C PHE A 95 -6.04 -17.32 -4.68
N ALA A 96 -6.82 -16.25 -4.57
CA ALA A 96 -7.77 -15.82 -5.59
C ALA A 96 -7.08 -15.30 -6.87
N SER A 97 -5.94 -14.63 -6.77
CA SER A 97 -5.22 -14.03 -7.90
C SER A 97 -4.35 -15.05 -8.65
N VAL A 98 -3.27 -15.53 -8.04
CA VAL A 98 -2.27 -16.41 -8.69
C VAL A 98 -2.23 -17.85 -8.16
N GLY A 99 -2.83 -18.14 -7.00
CA GLY A 99 -2.88 -19.50 -6.45
C GLY A 99 -3.49 -20.55 -7.39
N VAL A 100 -2.84 -21.70 -7.52
CA VAL A 100 -3.30 -22.84 -8.33
C VAL A 100 -3.72 -23.96 -7.38
N ILE A 101 -4.99 -24.36 -7.44
CA ILE A 101 -5.47 -25.49 -6.67
C ILE A 101 -5.17 -26.78 -7.45
N GLY A 102 -4.53 -27.75 -6.80
CA GLY A 102 -4.22 -29.04 -7.41
C GLY A 102 -5.48 -29.84 -7.75
N ASP A 103 -5.39 -30.70 -8.77
CA ASP A 103 -6.51 -31.55 -9.24
C ASP A 103 -7.07 -32.46 -8.14
N ASP A 104 -6.28 -32.76 -7.11
CA ASP A 104 -6.69 -33.53 -5.94
C ASP A 104 -7.57 -32.75 -4.95
N GLY A 105 -7.68 -31.43 -5.14
CA GLY A 105 -8.41 -30.50 -4.26
C GLY A 105 -7.83 -30.42 -2.85
N GLN A 106 -6.55 -30.77 -2.68
CA GLN A 106 -5.91 -30.85 -1.36
C GLN A 106 -4.65 -30.00 -1.24
N SER A 107 -4.26 -29.32 -2.32
CA SER A 107 -3.11 -28.44 -2.31
C SER A 107 -3.41 -27.15 -3.04
N ILE A 108 -2.85 -26.05 -2.54
CA ILE A 108 -2.81 -24.76 -3.23
C ILE A 108 -1.35 -24.38 -3.41
N THR A 109 -0.94 -24.10 -4.65
CA THR A 109 0.43 -23.69 -4.97
C THR A 109 0.44 -22.24 -5.43
N ILE A 110 1.36 -21.45 -4.88
CA ILE A 110 1.69 -20.12 -5.40
C ILE A 110 3.07 -20.21 -6.03
N GLU A 111 3.21 -19.66 -7.23
CA GLU A 111 4.48 -19.54 -7.93
C GLU A 111 4.77 -18.07 -8.20
N THR A 112 6.01 -17.65 -8.00
CA THR A 112 6.48 -16.30 -8.33
C THR A 112 7.95 -16.29 -8.75
N ASN A 113 8.46 -15.15 -9.20
CA ASN A 113 9.85 -14.93 -9.55
C ASN A 113 10.74 -14.80 -8.31
N ARG A 114 12.02 -15.15 -8.45
CA ARG A 114 13.03 -15.05 -7.39
C ARG A 114 13.17 -13.66 -6.78
N THR A 115 12.93 -12.61 -7.56
CA THR A 115 12.95 -11.22 -7.07
C THR A 115 11.88 -10.93 -6.01
N GLU A 116 10.89 -11.81 -5.87
CA GLU A 116 9.75 -11.70 -4.94
C GLU A 116 9.86 -12.70 -3.78
N GLU A 117 11.07 -13.19 -3.47
CA GLU A 117 11.30 -14.17 -2.39
C GLU A 117 10.72 -13.71 -1.03
N ALA A 118 10.88 -12.44 -0.69
CA ALA A 118 10.32 -11.88 0.54
C ALA A 118 8.77 -11.97 0.57
N CYS A 119 8.11 -11.80 -0.58
CA CYS A 119 6.65 -11.89 -0.69
C CYS A 119 6.17 -13.32 -0.45
N ILE A 120 6.79 -14.32 -1.11
CA ILE A 120 6.37 -15.71 -0.96
C ILE A 120 6.69 -16.26 0.43
N GLN A 121 7.81 -15.83 1.04
CA GLN A 121 8.14 -16.16 2.44
C GLN A 121 7.13 -15.55 3.41
N GLN A 122 6.68 -14.31 3.17
CA GLN A 122 5.63 -13.68 3.98
C GLN A 122 4.31 -14.47 3.93
N LEU A 123 3.89 -14.94 2.74
CA LEU A 123 2.69 -15.77 2.59
C LEU A 123 2.83 -17.12 3.29
N ARG A 124 4.02 -17.74 3.16
CA ARG A 124 4.37 -18.95 3.90
C ARG A 124 4.22 -18.74 5.41
N ASP A 125 4.77 -17.65 5.94
CA ASP A 125 4.83 -17.38 7.38
C ASP A 125 3.45 -17.07 7.99
N ILE A 126 2.48 -16.61 7.19
CA ILE A 126 1.07 -16.50 7.62
C ILE A 126 0.49 -17.88 7.97
N VAL A 127 0.92 -18.94 7.27
CA VAL A 127 0.45 -20.30 7.49
C VAL A 127 1.36 -21.07 8.45
N CYS A 128 2.63 -21.20 8.10
CA CYS A 128 3.61 -22.03 8.81
C CYS A 128 5.03 -21.76 8.26
N PRO A 129 5.93 -21.12 9.01
CA PRO A 129 7.30 -20.83 8.57
C PRO A 129 8.14 -22.05 8.14
N GLU A 130 7.77 -23.24 8.61
CA GLU A 130 8.45 -24.49 8.30
C GLU A 130 8.15 -25.03 6.88
N ILE A 131 7.12 -24.50 6.20
CA ILE A 131 6.78 -24.92 4.84
C ILE A 131 7.92 -24.53 3.89
N PRO A 132 8.47 -25.46 3.10
CA PRO A 132 9.58 -25.14 2.22
C PRO A 132 9.14 -24.23 1.06
N VAL A 133 9.95 -23.21 0.77
CA VAL A 133 9.93 -22.51 -0.52
C VAL A 133 10.88 -23.24 -1.46
N ILE A 134 10.36 -23.71 -2.59
CA ILE A 134 11.07 -24.56 -3.56
C ILE A 134 11.45 -23.73 -4.78
N HIS A 135 12.71 -23.84 -5.22
CA HIS A 135 13.17 -23.27 -6.48
C HIS A 135 12.90 -24.27 -7.63
N LYS A 136 12.17 -23.83 -8.68
CA LYS A 136 11.56 -24.71 -9.70
C LYS A 136 12.22 -24.71 -11.08
N SER A 137 13.36 -24.05 -11.30
CA SER A 137 14.03 -24.04 -12.61
C SER A 137 15.52 -24.32 -12.53
N SER A 138 16.13 -24.74 -13.65
CA SER A 138 17.58 -24.98 -13.75
C SER A 138 18.43 -23.74 -13.42
N ASN A 139 17.82 -22.54 -13.50
CA ASN A 139 18.44 -21.26 -13.20
C ASN A 139 17.95 -20.66 -11.86
N ASP A 140 17.12 -21.39 -11.09
CA ASP A 140 16.49 -20.93 -9.83
C ASP A 140 15.69 -19.61 -9.94
N GLU A 141 15.16 -19.27 -11.11
CA GLU A 141 14.41 -18.03 -11.35
C GLU A 141 12.98 -18.05 -10.79
N LEU A 142 12.39 -19.23 -10.60
CA LEU A 142 11.03 -19.40 -10.10
C LEU A 142 11.04 -20.00 -8.70
N LEU A 143 10.24 -19.42 -7.83
CA LEU A 143 9.95 -19.88 -6.48
C LEU A 143 8.54 -20.43 -6.43
N SER A 144 8.34 -21.43 -5.59
CA SER A 144 7.02 -21.99 -5.34
C SER A 144 6.85 -22.35 -3.87
N VAL A 145 5.64 -22.20 -3.39
CA VAL A 145 5.22 -22.67 -2.08
C VAL A 145 3.91 -23.43 -2.26
N THR A 146 3.83 -24.61 -1.67
CA THR A 146 2.64 -25.46 -1.74
C THR A 146 2.08 -25.67 -0.34
N PHE A 147 0.82 -25.28 -0.17
CA PHE A 147 0.04 -25.49 1.04
C PHE A 147 -0.81 -26.74 0.86
N THR A 148 -0.44 -27.84 1.50
CA THR A 148 -1.22 -29.09 1.44
C THR A 148 -2.21 -29.15 2.60
N SER A 149 -3.46 -28.78 2.35
CA SER A 149 -4.56 -28.92 3.30
C SER A 149 -5.89 -29.02 2.55
N LYS A 150 -6.63 -30.10 2.82
CA LYS A 150 -7.97 -30.31 2.26
C LYS A 150 -8.97 -29.29 2.79
N GLN A 151 -8.91 -28.99 4.10
CA GLN A 151 -9.81 -28.03 4.72
C GLN A 151 -9.58 -26.63 4.17
N MET A 152 -8.33 -26.17 4.12
CA MET A 152 -7.99 -24.85 3.57
C MET A 152 -8.43 -24.71 2.11
N THR A 153 -8.23 -25.75 1.30
CA THR A 153 -8.69 -25.75 -0.11
C THR A 153 -10.21 -25.66 -0.19
N SER A 154 -10.92 -26.40 0.65
CA SER A 154 -12.38 -26.34 0.76
C SER A 154 -12.86 -24.94 1.15
N ASP A 155 -12.21 -24.30 2.13
CA ASP A 155 -12.55 -22.96 2.60
C ASP A 155 -12.35 -21.91 1.50
N VAL A 156 -11.23 -21.98 0.76
CA VAL A 156 -10.96 -21.10 -0.38
C VAL A 156 -12.04 -21.22 -1.44
N CYS A 157 -12.40 -22.46 -1.82
CA CYS A 157 -13.47 -22.71 -2.78
C CYS A 157 -14.83 -22.20 -2.29
N ALA A 158 -15.13 -22.35 -0.99
CA ALA A 158 -16.38 -21.87 -0.39
C ALA A 158 -16.47 -20.34 -0.38
N HIS A 159 -15.42 -19.66 0.07
CA HIS A 159 -15.37 -18.18 0.14
C HIS A 159 -15.47 -17.53 -1.24
N LEU A 160 -14.76 -18.10 -2.23
CA LEU A 160 -14.72 -17.59 -3.60
C LEU A 160 -15.87 -18.12 -4.48
N GLN A 161 -16.69 -19.03 -3.96
CA GLN A 161 -17.80 -19.72 -4.64
C GLN A 161 -17.37 -20.43 -5.93
N LEU A 162 -16.22 -21.11 -5.90
CA LEU A 162 -15.67 -21.81 -7.06
C LEU A 162 -16.48 -23.08 -7.35
N LYS A 163 -17.04 -23.16 -8.57
CA LYS A 163 -17.76 -24.36 -9.06
C LYS A 163 -16.84 -25.42 -9.63
N ASP A 164 -15.71 -24.99 -10.20
CA ASP A 164 -14.67 -25.83 -10.78
C ASP A 164 -13.32 -25.36 -10.24
N VAL A 165 -12.54 -26.31 -9.75
CA VAL A 165 -11.26 -26.11 -9.07
C VAL A 165 -10.12 -25.97 -10.10
N ALA A 166 -10.26 -26.61 -11.26
CA ALA A 166 -9.22 -26.67 -12.30
C ALA A 166 -9.10 -25.38 -13.10
N SER A 167 -10.11 -24.51 -13.08
CA SER A 167 -10.04 -23.18 -13.68
C SER A 167 -10.54 -22.13 -12.70
N LYS A 168 -9.71 -21.11 -12.42
CA LYS A 168 -10.18 -19.87 -11.81
C LYS A 168 -11.24 -19.26 -12.73
N SER A 169 -12.47 -19.63 -12.41
CA SER A 169 -13.61 -19.46 -13.30
C SER A 169 -14.00 -17.99 -13.39
N SER A 170 -14.68 -17.63 -14.47
CA SER A 170 -15.38 -16.35 -14.62
C SER A 170 -16.49 -16.13 -13.58
N SER A 171 -16.72 -17.08 -12.66
CA SER A 171 -17.80 -17.04 -11.66
C SER A 171 -17.35 -16.71 -10.23
N MET A 172 -16.08 -16.35 -10.02
CA MET A 172 -15.56 -15.98 -8.70
C MET A 172 -16.31 -14.78 -8.10
N VAL A 173 -16.58 -14.79 -6.79
CA VAL A 173 -17.29 -13.70 -6.08
C VAL A 173 -16.46 -13.19 -4.91
N LEU A 174 -16.54 -11.89 -4.63
CA LEU A 174 -15.90 -11.28 -3.47
C LEU A 174 -16.44 -11.91 -2.18
N PRO A 175 -15.59 -12.46 -1.30
CA PRO A 175 -16.03 -13.04 -0.04
C PRO A 175 -16.67 -12.01 0.89
N GLN A 176 -17.39 -12.49 1.89
CA GLN A 176 -17.87 -11.66 2.99
C GLN A 176 -16.78 -11.52 4.05
N PHE A 177 -16.54 -10.29 4.50
CA PHE A 177 -15.51 -9.97 5.49
C PHE A 177 -16.12 -9.29 6.71
N SER A 178 -15.45 -9.44 7.86
CA SER A 178 -15.86 -8.82 9.13
C SER A 178 -15.92 -7.28 9.08
N THR A 179 -14.99 -6.65 8.35
CA THR A 179 -14.87 -5.19 8.23
C THR A 179 -14.40 -4.78 6.84
N LYS A 180 -14.65 -3.52 6.47
CA LYS A 180 -14.14 -2.94 5.22
C LYS A 180 -12.61 -2.99 5.13
N THR A 181 -11.91 -2.76 6.25
CA THR A 181 -10.43 -2.82 6.31
C THR A 181 -9.90 -4.22 5.99
N VAL A 182 -10.54 -5.26 6.55
CA VAL A 182 -10.16 -6.66 6.24
C VAL A 182 -10.48 -6.99 4.77
N ALA A 183 -11.59 -6.51 4.23
CA ALA A 183 -11.91 -6.68 2.82
C ALA A 183 -10.89 -6.00 1.89
N LEU A 184 -10.38 -4.82 2.26
CA LEU A 184 -9.33 -4.13 1.51
C LEU A 184 -8.00 -4.90 1.56
N ALA A 185 -7.72 -5.65 2.63
CA ALA A 185 -6.56 -6.55 2.68
C ALA A 185 -6.66 -7.69 1.66
N PHE A 186 -7.88 -8.21 1.39
CA PHE A 186 -8.10 -9.14 0.28
C PHE A 186 -7.83 -8.50 -1.07
N VAL A 187 -8.36 -7.29 -1.31
CA VAL A 187 -8.08 -6.55 -2.57
C VAL A 187 -6.59 -6.31 -2.74
N ARG A 188 -5.88 -5.98 -1.65
CA ARG A 188 -4.42 -5.84 -1.65
C ARG A 188 -3.73 -7.14 -2.04
N GLY A 189 -4.06 -8.27 -1.41
CA GLY A 189 -3.47 -9.57 -1.77
C GLY A 189 -3.75 -9.97 -3.22
N PHE A 190 -4.95 -9.65 -3.70
CA PHE A 190 -5.32 -9.88 -5.10
C PHE A 190 -4.50 -8.98 -6.05
N PHE A 191 -4.38 -7.69 -5.73
CA PHE A 191 -3.56 -6.71 -6.46
C PHE A 191 -2.07 -7.05 -6.44
N ASP A 192 -1.57 -7.57 -5.32
CA ASP A 192 -0.18 -7.94 -5.16
C ASP A 192 0.18 -9.15 -6.02
N GLY A 193 -0.76 -10.08 -6.27
CA GLY A 193 -0.58 -11.18 -7.22
C GLY A 193 -0.76 -10.81 -8.69
N GLU A 194 -1.86 -10.15 -9.08
CA GLU A 194 -2.24 -9.94 -10.50
C GLU A 194 -2.21 -8.47 -10.96
N GLY A 195 -2.14 -7.52 -10.02
CA GLY A 195 -2.18 -6.09 -10.32
C GLY A 195 -0.88 -5.56 -10.93
N SER A 196 -1.00 -4.49 -11.70
CA SER A 196 0.13 -3.78 -12.31
C SER A 196 0.15 -2.32 -11.85
N LEU A 197 1.36 -1.84 -11.58
CA LEU A 197 1.65 -0.45 -11.27
C LEU A 197 2.75 0.05 -12.21
N VAL A 198 2.35 0.94 -13.13
CA VAL A 198 3.22 1.55 -14.12
C VAL A 198 3.29 3.05 -13.87
N GLN A 199 4.49 3.54 -13.63
CA GLN A 199 4.81 4.96 -13.63
C GLN A 199 5.77 5.21 -14.80
N ARG A 200 5.36 6.06 -15.76
CA ARG A 200 6.27 6.59 -16.77
C ARG A 200 6.69 8.00 -16.35
N GLU A 201 7.90 8.35 -16.71
CA GLU A 201 8.66 9.51 -16.21
C GLU A 201 7.92 10.85 -16.34
N SER A 202 7.10 11.00 -17.38
CA SER A 202 6.28 12.19 -17.67
C SER A 202 4.77 11.97 -17.53
N CYS A 203 4.32 10.77 -17.17
CA CYS A 203 2.90 10.43 -17.12
C CYS A 203 2.40 10.30 -15.68
N SER A 204 1.12 10.59 -15.51
CA SER A 204 0.41 10.22 -14.28
C SER A 204 0.53 8.71 -14.04
N PRO A 205 0.68 8.25 -12.78
CA PRO A 205 0.74 6.82 -12.48
C PRO A 205 -0.51 6.12 -12.97
N ILE A 206 -0.33 4.88 -13.44
CA ILE A 206 -1.40 4.00 -13.90
C ILE A 206 -1.34 2.73 -13.06
N VAL A 207 -2.47 2.41 -12.45
CA VAL A 207 -2.68 1.17 -11.72
C VAL A 207 -3.77 0.38 -12.42
N SER A 208 -3.53 -0.88 -12.74
CA SER A 208 -4.53 -1.75 -13.35
C SER A 208 -4.69 -3.04 -12.57
N LEU A 209 -5.91 -3.54 -12.53
CA LEU A 209 -6.25 -4.84 -11.96
C LEU A 209 -7.10 -5.61 -12.95
N SER A 210 -6.70 -6.86 -13.22
CA SER A 210 -7.40 -7.74 -14.14
C SER A 210 -7.96 -8.96 -13.41
N CYS A 211 -9.16 -9.37 -13.78
CA CYS A 211 -9.82 -10.56 -13.24
C CYS A 211 -10.77 -11.13 -14.30
N LYS A 212 -10.78 -12.46 -14.46
CA LYS A 212 -11.72 -13.15 -15.37
C LYS A 212 -13.18 -13.03 -14.92
N SER A 213 -13.43 -12.83 -13.63
CA SER A 213 -14.77 -12.58 -13.10
C SER A 213 -15.05 -11.08 -13.06
N SER A 214 -15.91 -10.61 -13.96
CA SER A 214 -16.37 -9.22 -13.97
C SER A 214 -17.19 -8.89 -12.72
N GLN A 215 -17.87 -9.88 -12.13
CA GLN A 215 -18.58 -9.71 -10.86
C GLN A 215 -17.62 -9.42 -9.71
N MET A 216 -16.55 -10.22 -9.56
CA MET A 216 -15.50 -9.99 -8.57
C MET A 216 -14.89 -8.59 -8.76
N LEU A 217 -14.53 -8.26 -10.00
CA LEU A 217 -13.91 -6.98 -10.33
C LEU A 217 -14.80 -5.80 -9.94
N LYS A 218 -16.10 -5.88 -10.28
CA LYS A 218 -17.11 -4.87 -9.91
C LYS A 218 -17.24 -4.72 -8.40
N SER A 219 -17.34 -5.84 -7.66
CA SER A 219 -17.44 -5.80 -6.19
C SER A 219 -16.17 -5.23 -5.55
N MET A 220 -14.98 -5.54 -6.06
CA MET A 220 -13.74 -4.91 -5.60
C MET A 220 -13.73 -3.40 -5.89
N ALA A 221 -14.22 -2.98 -7.06
CA ALA A 221 -14.30 -1.57 -7.43
C ALA A 221 -15.26 -0.78 -6.52
N GLU A 222 -16.43 -1.34 -6.20
CA GLU A 222 -17.40 -0.76 -5.25
C GLU A 222 -16.84 -0.69 -3.82
N LEU A 223 -16.08 -1.71 -3.40
CA LEU A 223 -15.42 -1.74 -2.09
C LEU A 223 -14.35 -0.65 -1.98
N VAL A 224 -13.50 -0.57 -3.00
CA VAL A 224 -12.43 0.43 -3.11
C VAL A 224 -13.03 1.83 -3.15
N ASP A 225 -14.10 2.05 -3.92
CA ASP A 225 -14.77 3.35 -4.05
C ASP A 225 -13.81 4.47 -4.46
N VAL A 226 -13.16 4.28 -5.61
CA VAL A 226 -12.28 5.27 -6.24
C VAL A 226 -12.62 5.32 -7.73
N PRO A 227 -12.79 6.51 -8.33
CA PRO A 227 -13.15 6.63 -9.75
C PRO A 227 -12.11 5.95 -10.66
N HIS A 228 -12.59 5.07 -11.54
CA HIS A 228 -11.78 4.24 -12.42
C HIS A 228 -12.41 4.15 -13.81
N THR A 229 -11.63 3.62 -14.75
CA THR A 229 -12.10 3.21 -16.07
C THR A 229 -12.12 1.69 -16.15
N VAL A 230 -13.07 1.12 -16.89
CA VAL A 230 -13.16 -0.33 -17.13
C VAL A 230 -12.84 -0.58 -18.61
N GLY A 231 -12.08 -1.64 -18.89
CA GLY A 231 -11.77 -2.08 -20.25
C GLY A 231 -13.02 -2.58 -21.00
N GLU A 232 -12.95 -2.62 -22.32
CA GLU A 232 -14.08 -3.02 -23.19
C GLU A 232 -14.61 -4.43 -22.89
N ASP A 233 -13.73 -5.33 -22.46
CA ASP A 233 -14.04 -6.72 -22.12
C ASP A 233 -14.54 -6.92 -20.68
N LEU A 234 -14.64 -5.83 -19.89
CA LEU A 234 -15.03 -5.83 -18.47
C LEU A 234 -14.13 -6.70 -17.56
N SER A 235 -12.95 -7.10 -18.06
CA SER A 235 -12.01 -7.96 -17.33
C SER A 235 -10.93 -7.17 -16.61
N THR A 236 -10.78 -5.88 -16.94
CA THR A 236 -9.73 -5.02 -16.41
C THR A 236 -10.31 -3.69 -15.95
N MET A 237 -9.89 -3.23 -14.78
CA MET A 237 -10.14 -1.87 -14.30
C MET A 237 -8.83 -1.13 -14.10
N GLN A 238 -8.87 0.18 -14.31
CA GLN A 238 -7.70 1.03 -14.28
C GLN A 238 -7.97 2.35 -13.53
N TRP A 239 -7.04 2.71 -12.66
CA TRP A 239 -6.96 4.02 -12.02
C TRP A 239 -5.78 4.80 -12.60
N SER A 240 -5.95 6.13 -12.71
CA SER A 240 -4.90 7.00 -13.23
C SER A 240 -4.75 8.28 -12.42
N GLY A 241 -3.51 8.79 -12.32
CA GLY A 241 -3.24 10.06 -11.65
C GLY A 241 -3.55 10.01 -10.16
N VAL A 242 -4.34 10.98 -9.66
CA VAL A 242 -4.71 11.03 -8.23
C VAL A 242 -5.48 9.77 -7.82
N ASN A 243 -6.36 9.27 -8.68
CA ASN A 243 -7.15 8.08 -8.39
C ASN A 243 -6.27 6.83 -8.24
N ALA A 244 -5.14 6.76 -8.96
CA ALA A 244 -4.18 5.66 -8.78
C ALA A 244 -3.52 5.74 -7.40
N LEU A 245 -3.13 6.95 -6.97
CA LEU A 245 -2.58 7.17 -5.63
C LEU A 245 -3.60 6.88 -4.54
N ASP A 246 -4.85 7.32 -4.70
CA ASP A 246 -5.95 7.07 -3.75
C ASP A 246 -6.27 5.58 -3.63
N PHE A 247 -6.24 4.83 -4.75
CA PHE A 247 -6.37 3.37 -4.72
C PHE A 247 -5.24 2.71 -3.92
N LEU A 248 -3.98 3.09 -4.22
CA LEU A 248 -2.80 2.53 -3.54
C LEU A 248 -2.82 2.85 -2.05
N GLY A 249 -3.14 4.08 -1.65
CA GLY A 249 -3.27 4.45 -0.24
C GLY A 249 -4.34 3.65 0.49
N LYS A 250 -5.50 3.43 -0.13
CA LYS A 250 -6.57 2.58 0.45
C LYS A 250 -6.14 1.14 0.70
N ILE A 251 -5.26 0.58 -0.13
CA ILE A 251 -4.82 -0.81 0.05
C ILE A 251 -3.54 -0.91 0.90
N TYR A 252 -2.61 0.05 0.84
CA TYR A 252 -1.30 -0.06 1.48
C TYR A 252 -1.11 0.72 2.78
N ASP A 253 -1.84 1.80 3.03
CA ASP A 253 -1.61 2.60 4.23
C ASP A 253 -1.91 1.79 5.50
N GLY A 254 -0.93 1.74 6.41
CA GLY A 254 -1.00 0.95 7.65
C GLY A 254 -1.00 -0.57 7.43
N SER A 255 -0.73 -1.05 6.21
CA SER A 255 -0.70 -2.49 5.92
C SER A 255 0.52 -3.17 6.53
N LYS A 256 0.32 -4.37 7.10
CA LYS A 256 1.39 -5.22 7.63
C LYS A 256 1.93 -6.21 6.59
N TYR A 257 1.07 -6.60 5.66
CA TYR A 257 1.37 -7.60 4.64
C TYR A 257 1.19 -6.98 3.27
N HIS A 258 2.23 -6.99 2.44
CA HIS A 258 2.21 -6.36 1.13
C HIS A 258 3.37 -6.86 0.26
N HIS A 259 3.21 -6.73 -1.05
CA HIS A 259 4.29 -6.93 -2.00
C HIS A 259 5.31 -5.79 -1.92
N GLN A 260 6.53 -6.06 -1.45
CA GLN A 260 7.52 -5.03 -1.14
C GLN A 260 7.85 -4.10 -2.33
N SER A 261 8.05 -4.64 -3.54
CA SER A 261 8.37 -3.80 -4.72
C SER A 261 7.22 -2.85 -5.10
N LYS A 262 5.97 -3.32 -5.09
CA LYS A 262 4.79 -2.50 -5.39
C LYS A 262 4.56 -1.46 -4.30
N TYR A 263 4.74 -1.84 -3.04
CA TYR A 263 4.70 -0.92 -1.90
C TYR A 263 5.76 0.18 -2.00
N ASN A 264 7.02 -0.17 -2.33
CA ASN A 264 8.07 0.83 -2.51
C ASN A 264 7.75 1.82 -3.64
N LYS A 265 7.22 1.34 -4.76
CA LYS A 265 6.75 2.22 -5.85
C LYS A 265 5.61 3.15 -5.39
N TYR A 266 4.71 2.67 -4.55
CA TYR A 266 3.69 3.53 -3.93
C TYR A 266 4.33 4.61 -3.04
N MET A 267 5.32 4.25 -2.22
CA MET A 267 6.06 5.23 -1.39
C MET A 267 6.81 6.25 -2.25
N ASP A 268 7.42 5.82 -3.36
CA ASP A 268 8.08 6.72 -4.32
C ASP A 268 7.06 7.71 -4.91
N LEU A 269 5.85 7.25 -5.25
CA LEU A 269 4.78 8.11 -5.74
C LEU A 269 4.29 9.13 -4.70
N CYS A 270 4.27 8.76 -3.42
CA CYS A 270 3.89 9.66 -2.32
C CYS A 270 4.83 10.87 -2.16
N VAL A 271 6.08 10.74 -2.58
CA VAL A 271 7.09 11.80 -2.51
C VAL A 271 7.46 12.36 -3.89
N TRP A 272 6.82 11.87 -4.96
CA TRP A 272 7.17 12.24 -6.32
C TRP A 272 6.67 13.64 -6.68
N CYS A 273 7.64 14.54 -6.90
CA CYS A 273 7.41 15.89 -7.40
C CYS A 273 8.18 16.08 -8.73
N PRO A 274 7.50 16.00 -9.90
CA PRO A 274 8.14 15.98 -11.21
C PRO A 274 9.07 17.18 -11.46
N ALA A 275 8.73 18.36 -10.94
CA ALA A 275 9.46 19.60 -11.19
C ALA A 275 10.52 19.95 -10.13
N ALA A 276 10.66 19.15 -9.06
CA ALA A 276 11.65 19.38 -8.00
C ALA A 276 12.82 18.38 -8.00
N ASN A 277 12.66 17.23 -8.66
CA ASN A 277 13.66 16.15 -8.65
C ASN A 277 14.67 16.34 -9.79
N ASN A 278 15.69 17.12 -9.50
CA ASN A 278 16.64 17.70 -10.45
C ASN A 278 17.65 16.73 -11.11
N ASN A 279 17.40 15.41 -11.22
CA ASN A 279 18.45 14.54 -11.80
C ASN A 279 18.06 13.19 -12.42
N THR A 280 16.79 12.95 -12.73
CA THR A 280 16.48 11.76 -13.48
C THR A 280 15.36 12.09 -14.45
N LEU A 281 15.65 11.87 -15.73
CA LEU A 281 14.71 11.56 -16.80
C LEU A 281 14.30 12.73 -17.72
N GLY A 282 15.25 13.15 -18.57
CA GLY A 282 15.12 13.20 -20.04
C GLY A 282 14.00 13.96 -20.75
N VAL A 283 12.98 14.45 -20.04
CA VAL A 283 11.82 15.11 -20.62
C VAL A 283 11.80 16.57 -20.17
N ARG A 284 12.11 17.47 -21.09
CA ARG A 284 11.94 18.92 -20.94
C ARG A 284 10.47 19.28 -21.13
N ASP A 285 9.59 18.81 -20.25
CA ASP A 285 8.22 19.31 -20.21
C ASP A 285 8.18 20.50 -19.23
N ASP A 286 7.83 21.67 -19.74
CA ASP A 286 7.60 22.84 -18.90
C ASP A 286 6.53 22.51 -17.85
N PRO A 287 6.70 22.87 -16.56
CA PRO A 287 5.69 22.60 -15.54
C PRO A 287 4.43 23.43 -15.83
N MET A 288 3.41 22.78 -16.38
CA MET A 288 2.12 23.38 -16.73
C MET A 288 1.01 22.90 -15.79
N PHE A 289 0.11 23.80 -15.40
CA PHE A 289 -1.20 23.44 -14.85
C PHE A 289 -2.29 23.82 -15.85
N THR A 290 -3.39 23.06 -15.87
CA THR A 290 -4.51 23.35 -16.78
C THR A 290 -5.53 24.25 -16.10
N VAL A 291 -6.16 25.13 -16.88
CA VAL A 291 -7.16 26.09 -16.41
C VAL A 291 -8.40 25.99 -17.28
N SER A 292 -9.59 26.04 -16.66
CA SER A 292 -10.87 26.08 -17.36
C SER A 292 -11.74 27.22 -16.80
N ARG A 293 -12.41 27.94 -17.69
CA ARG A 293 -13.35 29.02 -17.33
C ARG A 293 -14.77 28.47 -17.27
N THR A 294 -15.51 28.84 -16.23
CA THR A 294 -16.94 28.52 -16.10
C THR A 294 -17.86 29.68 -16.47
N SER A 295 -17.28 30.86 -16.78
CA SER A 295 -17.96 32.05 -17.26
C SER A 295 -17.13 32.77 -18.34
N PRO A 296 -17.75 33.42 -19.35
CA PRO A 296 -17.05 34.29 -20.29
C PRO A 296 -16.26 35.42 -19.62
N ASP A 297 -16.78 35.93 -18.50
CA ASP A 297 -16.19 37.04 -17.74
C ASP A 297 -14.99 36.61 -16.87
N ALA A 298 -14.70 35.31 -16.80
CA ALA A 298 -13.61 34.80 -15.98
C ALA A 298 -12.25 35.24 -16.53
N VAL A 299 -11.40 35.76 -15.64
CA VAL A 299 -10.04 36.21 -15.96
C VAL A 299 -9.07 35.05 -15.79
N ILE A 300 -8.32 34.73 -16.85
CA ILE A 300 -7.29 33.68 -16.79
C ILE A 300 -6.18 34.13 -15.83
N PRO A 301 -5.78 33.27 -14.86
CA PRO A 301 -4.70 33.59 -13.94
C PRO A 301 -3.39 33.83 -14.68
N SER A 302 -2.70 34.91 -14.34
CA SER A 302 -1.45 35.30 -14.99
C SER A 302 -0.48 35.95 -14.01
N LYS A 303 0.79 35.97 -14.35
CA LYS A 303 1.81 36.69 -13.59
C LYS A 303 2.01 38.08 -14.16
N SER A 304 2.24 39.07 -13.30
CA SER A 304 2.64 40.39 -13.75
C SER A 304 4.09 40.40 -14.27
N ARG A 305 4.96 39.58 -13.67
CA ARG A 305 6.37 39.40 -14.06
C ARG A 305 6.73 37.92 -14.02
N ALA A 306 7.69 37.53 -14.86
CA ALA A 306 8.16 36.14 -14.89
C ALA A 306 8.69 35.63 -13.53
N SER A 307 9.30 36.51 -12.75
CA SER A 307 9.86 36.22 -11.42
C SER A 307 8.82 36.14 -10.29
N ASP A 308 7.58 36.58 -10.53
CA ASP A 308 6.55 36.56 -9.49
C ASP A 308 6.25 35.11 -9.10
N SER A 309 6.06 34.86 -7.81
CA SER A 309 5.78 33.51 -7.31
C SER A 309 4.37 33.05 -7.67
N GLY A 310 3.40 33.96 -7.62
CA GLY A 310 1.98 33.65 -7.77
C GLY A 310 1.34 34.12 -9.07
N TYR A 311 0.24 33.45 -9.45
CA TYR A 311 -0.64 33.81 -10.55
C TYR A 311 -1.85 34.57 -10.01
N ASP A 312 -2.05 35.81 -10.43
CA ASP A 312 -3.12 36.67 -9.95
C ASP A 312 -4.51 36.05 -10.20
N LEU A 313 -5.36 36.10 -9.18
CA LEU A 313 -6.74 35.63 -9.21
C LEU A 313 -7.71 36.81 -9.06
N THR A 314 -8.76 36.77 -9.87
CA THR A 314 -9.82 37.78 -9.88
C THR A 314 -11.14 37.12 -9.52
N VAL A 315 -11.84 37.66 -8.53
CA VAL A 315 -13.22 37.27 -8.24
C VAL A 315 -14.19 38.01 -9.15
N ILE A 316 -15.20 37.30 -9.65
CA ILE A 316 -16.06 37.77 -10.74
C ILE A 316 -17.51 37.94 -10.29
N LYS A 317 -18.00 37.08 -9.41
CA LYS A 317 -19.38 37.12 -8.93
C LYS A 317 -19.47 36.83 -7.44
N THR A 318 -20.44 37.45 -6.78
CA THR A 318 -20.86 37.10 -5.42
C THR A 318 -21.69 35.82 -5.45
N VAL A 319 -21.42 34.88 -4.56
CA VAL A 319 -22.14 33.60 -4.46
C VAL A 319 -23.19 33.66 -3.36
N ARG A 320 -22.74 33.93 -2.12
CA ARG A 320 -23.60 34.07 -0.94
C ARG A 320 -22.84 34.71 0.21
N ALA A 321 -23.56 35.34 1.14
CA ALA A 321 -23.02 35.66 2.45
C ALA A 321 -22.99 34.41 3.34
N PHE A 322 -21.90 34.18 4.06
CA PHE A 322 -21.84 33.17 5.12
C PHE A 322 -22.37 33.72 6.45
N ASN A 323 -22.11 35.00 6.72
CA ASN A 323 -22.61 35.73 7.88
C ASN A 323 -22.63 37.25 7.55
N SER A 324 -22.87 38.11 8.54
CA SER A 324 -22.95 39.57 8.36
C SER A 324 -21.66 40.24 7.87
N VAL A 325 -20.51 39.59 8.01
CA VAL A 325 -19.20 40.16 7.66
C VAL A 325 -18.39 39.32 6.69
N THR A 326 -18.79 38.07 6.42
CA THR A 326 -18.08 37.15 5.52
C THR A 326 -18.93 36.80 4.30
N THR A 327 -18.36 37.04 3.12
CA THR A 327 -19.02 36.76 1.82
C THR A 327 -18.17 35.84 0.97
N LEU A 328 -18.82 34.87 0.32
CA LEU A 328 -18.22 33.96 -0.64
C LEU A 328 -18.35 34.51 -2.06
N TYR A 329 -17.24 34.55 -2.77
CA TYR A 329 -17.12 34.97 -4.16
C TYR A 329 -16.59 33.83 -5.03
N ASP A 330 -16.91 33.86 -6.32
CA ASP A 330 -16.45 32.88 -7.30
C ASP A 330 -15.53 33.57 -8.31
N THR A 331 -14.39 32.96 -8.56
CA THR A 331 -13.44 33.39 -9.62
C THR A 331 -13.89 32.95 -11.01
N CYS A 332 -14.82 32.01 -11.08
CA CYS A 332 -15.23 31.31 -12.30
C CYS A 332 -14.06 30.57 -12.99
N ILE A 333 -13.01 30.23 -12.22
CA ILE A 333 -11.82 29.52 -12.67
C ILE A 333 -11.74 28.16 -12.00
N LYS A 334 -11.59 27.11 -12.79
CA LYS A 334 -11.17 25.78 -12.35
C LYS A 334 -9.71 25.58 -12.73
N VAL A 335 -8.95 24.92 -11.88
CA VAL A 335 -7.56 24.56 -12.17
C VAL A 335 -7.32 23.09 -11.89
N ARG A 336 -6.36 22.49 -12.60
CA ARG A 336 -5.80 21.19 -12.24
C ARG A 336 -4.30 21.32 -12.08
N PRO A 337 -3.81 21.33 -10.83
CA PRO A 337 -2.38 21.28 -10.52
C PRO A 337 -1.67 20.09 -11.21
N PRO A 338 -0.39 20.24 -11.58
CA PRO A 338 0.41 19.12 -12.08
C PRO A 338 0.55 18.03 -11.00
N PRO A 339 0.88 16.78 -11.36
CA PRO A 339 1.19 15.75 -10.38
C PRO A 339 2.26 16.21 -9.38
N GLY A 340 2.12 15.85 -8.10
CA GLY A 340 3.06 16.27 -7.05
C GLY A 340 2.89 17.71 -6.56
N PHE A 341 1.86 18.44 -7.02
CA PHE A 341 1.57 19.80 -6.57
C PHE A 341 0.13 20.00 -6.13
N TYR A 342 -0.06 20.93 -5.19
CA TYR A 342 -1.32 21.63 -4.92
C TYR A 342 -1.11 23.13 -5.16
N MET A 343 -2.15 23.94 -4.99
CA MET A 343 -2.03 25.40 -5.08
C MET A 343 -2.47 26.06 -3.78
N ASP A 344 -1.61 26.91 -3.23
CA ASP A 344 -1.99 27.89 -2.22
C ASP A 344 -2.74 29.03 -2.90
N VAL A 345 -3.88 29.44 -2.35
CA VAL A 345 -4.53 30.72 -2.64
C VAL A 345 -4.25 31.65 -1.48
N VAL A 346 -3.49 32.70 -1.75
CA VAL A 346 -3.09 33.68 -0.72
C VAL A 346 -3.52 35.09 -1.12
N PRO A 347 -3.76 35.98 -0.13
CA PRO A 347 -4.02 37.38 -0.41
C PRO A 347 -2.79 38.03 -1.07
N ARG A 348 -3.04 38.95 -2.01
CA ARG A 348 -2.02 39.90 -2.45
C ARG A 348 -1.75 40.90 -1.34
N SER A 349 -0.54 41.48 -1.32
CA SER A 349 -0.20 42.52 -0.35
C SER A 349 -1.16 43.72 -0.39
N SER A 350 -1.74 44.03 -1.56
CA SER A 350 -2.75 45.08 -1.73
C SER A 350 -4.06 44.80 -0.99
N LEU A 351 -4.43 43.54 -0.72
CA LEU A 351 -5.66 43.21 0.01
C LEU A 351 -5.65 43.83 1.41
N SER A 352 -4.49 43.94 2.04
CA SER A 352 -4.34 44.56 3.38
C SER A 352 -4.87 45.99 3.45
N LYS A 353 -4.97 46.71 2.32
CA LYS A 353 -5.47 48.08 2.22
C LYS A 353 -6.99 48.16 2.01
N SER A 354 -7.64 47.03 1.76
CA SER A 354 -9.06 46.98 1.41
C SER A 354 -10.01 46.94 2.61
N GLY A 355 -9.49 46.70 3.83
CA GLY A 355 -10.32 46.42 4.99
C GLY A 355 -10.92 45.00 5.02
N TYR A 356 -10.43 44.11 4.15
CA TYR A 356 -10.81 42.69 4.10
C TYR A 356 -9.63 41.76 4.37
N MET A 357 -9.96 40.58 4.86
CA MET A 357 -9.05 39.45 4.99
C MET A 357 -9.62 38.21 4.30
N LEU A 358 -8.73 37.34 3.79
CA LEU A 358 -9.11 36.01 3.34
C LEU A 358 -9.53 35.18 4.55
N ALA A 359 -10.78 34.71 4.58
CA ALA A 359 -11.41 34.15 5.77
C ALA A 359 -10.70 32.89 6.32
N ASN A 360 -10.09 32.09 5.43
CA ASN A 360 -9.32 30.91 5.77
C ASN A 360 -7.80 31.13 5.77
N SER A 361 -7.33 32.38 5.65
CA SER A 361 -5.91 32.81 5.55
C SER A 361 -5.14 32.30 4.33
N VAL A 362 -5.17 30.98 4.08
CA VAL A 362 -4.62 30.30 2.91
C VAL A 362 -5.67 29.30 2.41
N GLY A 363 -6.07 29.43 1.14
CA GLY A 363 -6.88 28.43 0.47
C GLY A 363 -6.01 27.30 -0.06
N ILE A 364 -6.33 26.07 0.29
CA ILE A 364 -5.66 24.89 -0.26
C ILE A 364 -6.52 24.36 -1.41
N ILE A 365 -5.96 24.38 -2.62
CA ILE A 365 -6.61 23.83 -3.81
C ILE A 365 -5.92 22.52 -4.16
N ASP A 366 -6.54 21.42 -3.73
CA ASP A 366 -6.05 20.07 -3.98
C ASP A 366 -6.11 19.72 -5.47
N ARG A 367 -5.23 18.81 -5.90
CA ARG A 367 -5.21 18.35 -7.30
C ARG A 367 -6.51 17.68 -7.75
N ALA A 368 -7.19 17.01 -6.82
CA ALA A 368 -8.46 16.32 -7.07
C ALA A 368 -9.67 17.29 -7.13
N TYR A 369 -9.49 18.57 -6.76
CA TYR A 369 -10.58 19.55 -6.79
C TYR A 369 -10.88 19.97 -8.23
N VAL A 370 -12.09 19.65 -8.70
CA VAL A 370 -12.59 19.97 -10.05
C VAL A 370 -13.68 21.06 -10.05
N GLY A 371 -13.88 21.70 -8.89
CA GLY A 371 -14.80 22.83 -8.72
C GLY A 371 -14.19 24.17 -9.14
N SER A 372 -15.02 25.21 -9.14
CA SER A 372 -14.54 26.59 -9.32
C SER A 372 -13.81 27.06 -8.06
N ILE A 373 -12.73 27.81 -8.20
CA ILE A 373 -12.01 28.39 -7.05
C ILE A 373 -12.89 29.48 -6.44
N MET A 374 -13.26 29.27 -5.18
CA MET A 374 -14.07 30.19 -4.41
C MET A 374 -13.18 30.94 -3.41
N ILE A 375 -13.51 32.21 -3.16
CA ILE A 375 -12.79 33.09 -2.25
C ILE A 375 -13.76 33.62 -1.22
N ALA A 376 -13.51 33.35 0.06
CA ALA A 376 -14.30 33.88 1.16
C ALA A 376 -13.59 35.08 1.79
N LEU A 377 -14.23 36.24 1.82
CA LEU A 377 -13.64 37.46 2.40
C LEU A 377 -14.42 37.88 3.63
N THR A 378 -13.69 38.13 4.71
CA THR A 378 -14.21 38.73 5.93
C THR A 378 -13.86 40.21 5.94
N LYS A 379 -14.89 41.06 6.07
CA LYS A 379 -14.74 42.50 6.28
C LYS A 379 -14.29 42.74 7.72
N VAL A 380 -13.09 43.28 7.88
CA VAL A 380 -12.46 43.51 9.19
C VAL A 380 -12.47 44.97 9.60
N ASP A 381 -12.53 45.87 8.62
CA ASP A 381 -12.85 47.28 8.84
C ASP A 381 -14.32 47.52 8.46
N PRO A 382 -15.22 47.75 9.45
CA PRO A 382 -16.62 48.05 9.17
C PRO A 382 -16.83 49.27 8.27
N ASN A 383 -15.89 50.22 8.27
CA ASN A 383 -15.98 51.46 7.49
C ASN A 383 -15.40 51.34 6.08
N ALA A 384 -14.72 50.24 5.76
CA ALA A 384 -14.18 50.03 4.42
C ALA A 384 -15.30 49.93 3.37
N PRO A 385 -15.08 50.37 2.12
CA PRO A 385 -16.05 50.20 1.05
C PRO A 385 -16.26 48.72 0.72
N ASP A 386 -17.42 48.38 0.17
CA ASP A 386 -17.68 47.02 -0.27
C ASP A 386 -16.89 46.67 -1.54
N ILE A 387 -16.46 45.40 -1.63
CA ILE A 387 -15.70 44.88 -2.77
C ILE A 387 -16.48 45.10 -4.07
N GLN A 388 -15.88 45.83 -5.01
CA GLN A 388 -16.41 46.05 -6.36
C GLN A 388 -15.88 44.97 -7.30
N LEU A 389 -16.77 44.26 -7.98
CA LEU A 389 -16.42 43.19 -8.91
C LEU A 389 -16.24 43.75 -10.35
N PRO A 390 -15.29 43.22 -11.14
CA PRO A 390 -14.31 42.19 -10.78
C PRO A 390 -13.22 42.71 -9.83
N PHE A 391 -12.78 41.87 -8.89
CA PHE A 391 -11.78 42.26 -7.88
C PHE A 391 -10.56 41.34 -7.89
N CYS A 392 -9.38 41.90 -8.18
CA CYS A 392 -8.11 41.19 -8.18
C CYS A 392 -7.33 41.48 -6.89
N GLY A 393 -7.43 40.57 -5.94
CA GLY A 393 -6.82 40.70 -4.60
C GLY A 393 -6.11 39.46 -4.10
N PHE A 394 -6.00 38.42 -4.94
CA PHE A 394 -5.51 37.09 -4.56
C PHE A 394 -4.51 36.59 -5.59
N GLN A 395 -3.72 35.59 -5.23
CA GLN A 395 -2.83 34.90 -6.14
C GLN A 395 -2.73 33.42 -5.78
N MET A 396 -2.54 32.58 -6.79
CA MET A 396 -2.24 31.16 -6.62
C MET A 396 -0.75 30.90 -6.66
N ILE A 397 -0.23 30.16 -5.69
CA ILE A 397 1.18 29.76 -5.64
C ILE A 397 1.23 28.22 -5.70
N PRO A 398 1.86 27.61 -6.73
CA PRO A 398 2.08 26.18 -6.76
C PRO A 398 2.99 25.73 -5.61
N ARG A 399 2.59 24.65 -4.93
CA ARG A 399 3.34 24.06 -3.81
C ARG A 399 3.54 22.56 -4.03
N PRO A 400 4.75 22.03 -3.80
CA PRO A 400 4.96 20.58 -3.82
C PRO A 400 4.20 19.94 -2.65
N ILE A 401 3.66 18.75 -2.87
CA ILE A 401 3.05 17.91 -1.82
C ILE A 401 3.94 16.71 -1.51
N ILE A 402 4.02 16.37 -0.23
CA ILE A 402 4.62 15.13 0.26
C ILE A 402 3.52 14.40 1.04
N HIS A 403 3.19 13.19 0.61
CA HIS A 403 2.21 12.35 1.28
C HIS A 403 2.91 11.54 2.38
N PHE A 404 2.58 11.82 3.64
CA PHE A 404 3.10 11.09 4.79
C PHE A 404 2.15 9.97 5.20
N GLN A 405 2.72 8.85 5.63
CA GLN A 405 1.97 7.83 6.35
C GLN A 405 1.87 8.21 7.82
N VAL A 406 0.68 8.01 8.38
CA VAL A 406 0.44 8.18 9.82
C VAL A 406 0.73 6.87 10.52
N VAL A 407 1.64 6.91 11.49
CA VAL A 407 1.97 5.78 12.36
C VAL A 407 1.63 6.17 13.80
N GLU A 408 0.71 5.44 14.42
CA GLU A 408 0.40 5.59 15.83
C GLU A 408 1.48 4.91 16.68
N VAL A 409 2.03 5.64 17.65
CA VAL A 409 3.05 5.14 18.59
C VAL A 409 2.67 5.54 20.00
N THR A 410 3.17 4.80 20.99
CA THR A 410 3.04 5.17 22.40
C THR A 410 3.89 6.41 22.69
N ALA A 411 3.52 7.17 23.73
CA ALA A 411 4.17 8.44 24.05
C ALA A 411 5.68 8.29 24.35
N ASP A 412 6.09 7.15 24.91
CA ASP A 412 7.48 6.82 25.22
C ASP A 412 8.38 6.61 23.98
N MET A 413 7.78 6.46 22.79
CA MET A 413 8.52 6.40 21.52
C MET A 413 8.84 7.80 20.95
N LEU A 414 8.28 8.87 21.52
CA LEU A 414 8.59 10.24 21.13
C LEU A 414 9.85 10.71 21.86
N GLU A 415 10.81 11.24 21.11
CA GLU A 415 12.07 11.77 21.68
C GLU A 415 11.81 12.99 22.57
N ASP A 416 12.41 13.01 23.75
CA ASP A 416 12.45 14.19 24.61
C ASP A 416 13.28 15.30 23.94
N THR A 417 12.67 16.47 23.72
CA THR A 417 13.37 17.63 23.17
C THR A 417 13.52 18.72 24.21
N GLY A 418 14.53 19.59 24.07
CA GLY A 418 14.69 20.76 24.94
C GLY A 418 13.52 21.75 24.91
N ARG A 419 12.61 21.64 23.92
CA ARG A 419 11.34 22.38 23.88
C ARG A 419 10.24 21.67 24.68
N GLY A 420 10.25 20.34 24.73
CA GLY A 420 9.22 19.53 25.38
C GLY A 420 7.80 19.94 24.98
N ALA A 421 6.92 20.09 25.96
CA ALA A 421 5.54 20.57 25.79
C ALA A 421 5.41 22.11 25.64
N GLY A 422 6.51 22.87 25.55
CA GLY A 422 6.49 24.33 25.47
C GLY A 422 5.92 24.87 24.15
N GLY A 423 4.85 25.67 24.23
CA GLY A 423 4.20 26.35 23.10
C GLY A 423 3.72 27.75 23.46
N PHE A 424 3.03 28.44 22.54
CA PHE A 424 2.35 29.72 22.81
C PHE A 424 3.22 30.83 23.43
N GLY A 425 4.42 31.07 22.89
CA GLY A 425 5.31 32.11 23.43
C GLY A 425 6.22 31.65 24.57
N SER A 426 6.36 30.34 24.80
CA SER A 426 7.28 29.76 25.80
C SER A 426 8.78 30.15 25.65
N THR A 427 9.14 30.92 24.62
CA THR A 427 10.50 31.42 24.35
C THR A 427 10.63 32.95 24.51
N GLU A 428 9.63 33.63 25.08
CA GLU A 428 9.55 35.10 25.17
C GLU A 428 10.62 35.80 26.05
N GLU A 429 11.61 35.07 26.58
CA GLU A 429 12.75 35.65 27.30
C GLU A 429 13.85 36.27 26.42
N ARG A 430 13.62 36.51 25.12
CA ARG A 430 14.61 37.26 24.31
C ARG A 430 14.44 38.78 24.34
N ALA A 431 13.28 39.31 24.75
CA ALA A 431 13.00 40.75 24.72
C ALA A 431 13.16 41.47 26.08
N LYS A 432 13.39 40.75 27.19
CA LYS A 432 13.42 41.33 28.55
C LYS A 432 14.74 42.01 28.97
N ASN A 433 15.72 42.13 28.07
CA ASN A 433 16.95 42.91 28.33
C ASN A 433 16.87 44.39 27.92
N ASN A 434 15.69 44.92 27.55
CA ASN A 434 15.47 46.36 27.43
C ASN A 434 14.08 46.73 27.97
N GLY A 435 14.00 47.11 29.25
CA GLY A 435 12.85 47.80 29.83
C GLY A 435 11.85 46.89 30.55
N VAL A 436 11.71 47.14 31.85
CA VAL A 436 10.89 46.43 32.84
C VAL A 436 9.44 46.25 32.41
N PHE A 437 8.95 45.00 32.42
CA PHE A 437 7.52 44.71 32.55
C PHE A 437 7.34 43.66 33.66
N THR A 438 6.78 44.09 34.80
CA THR A 438 6.34 43.24 35.91
C THR A 438 4.87 42.85 35.71
N PRO A 439 4.52 41.57 35.50
CA PRO A 439 3.13 41.15 35.47
C PRO A 439 2.50 41.18 36.88
N PRO A 440 1.17 41.37 36.99
CA PRO A 440 0.49 41.42 38.29
C PRO A 440 0.47 40.04 38.95
N ASN A 441 0.78 40.03 40.25
CA ASN A 441 0.67 38.85 41.12
C ASN A 441 -0.75 38.28 41.08
N ALA A 442 -0.89 37.04 40.62
CA ALA A 442 -2.08 36.24 40.87
C ALA A 442 -1.99 35.71 42.32
N THR A 443 -2.79 36.27 43.22
CA THR A 443 -3.10 35.65 44.51
C THR A 443 -4.33 34.75 44.37
N ASN A 444 -4.12 33.47 44.73
CA ASN A 444 -5.06 32.38 45.08
C ASN A 444 -6.22 32.05 44.15
#